data_AF-A0A7Y9I1P8-F1
#
_entry.id   AF-A0A7Y9I1P8-F1
#
_cell.length_a   1.000
_cell.length_b   1.000
_cell.length_c   1.000
_cell.angle_alpha   90.00
_cell.angle_beta   90.00
_cell.angle_gamma   90.00
#
_symmetry.space_group_name_H-M   'P 1'
#
loop_
_entity.id
_entity.type
_entity.pdbx_description
1 polymer ?
#
loop_
_entity_poly.entity_id
_entity_poly.type
_entity_poly.pdbx_seq_one_letter_code
_entity_poly.pdbx_strand_id
1 'polypeptide(L)'
;MAKIITLAHQKGGVGKSTLALNLALCFKDQLKVALIDSDLQGSLYHLKEDFPELDILAPEKISEIPSLDYDLIIVDTPPYLSNRLNELFSYSDYVLVHTKAGFFDVMAIKLTLALIKFSQAQNQRLKAGIVLNMIKPRSGITAEVVDLLNTLGNPTFKYSCL
;
A
#
# COMPACT_ATOMS: atom_id res chain seq x y z
N MET A 1 -5.45 15.92 11.62
CA MET A 1 -5.37 14.45 11.72
C MET A 1 -4.70 13.96 10.45
N ALA A 2 -3.64 13.17 10.59
CA ALA A 2 -2.85 12.68 9.46
C ALA A 2 -3.73 12.00 8.40
N LYS A 3 -3.33 12.10 7.13
CA LYS A 3 -3.82 11.21 6.08
C LYS A 3 -3.06 9.91 6.13
N ILE A 4 -3.78 8.78 6.12
CA ILE A 4 -3.14 7.46 6.28
C ILE A 4 -3.33 6.63 5.01
N ILE A 5 -2.21 6.25 4.39
CA ILE A 5 -2.16 5.41 3.19
C ILE A 5 -1.50 4.09 3.55
N THR A 6 -2.25 3.00 3.44
CA THR A 6 -1.73 1.65 3.66
C THR A 6 -1.46 0.97 2.34
N LEU A 7 -0.26 0.42 2.16
CA LEU A 7 0.09 -0.37 0.98
C LEU A 7 -0.05 -1.85 1.33
N ALA A 8 -0.96 -2.55 0.64
CA ALA A 8 -1.29 -3.94 0.94
C ALA A 8 -0.99 -4.87 -0.25
N HIS A 9 -0.41 -6.05 0.02
CA HIS A 9 -0.37 -7.17 -0.94
C HIS A 9 -0.02 -8.49 -0.22
N GLN A 10 -0.59 -9.61 -0.66
CA GLN A 10 -0.26 -10.98 -0.21
C GLN A 10 0.99 -11.63 -0.86
N LYS A 11 1.83 -10.87 -1.57
CA LYS A 11 2.97 -11.43 -2.31
C LYS A 11 4.18 -10.50 -2.20
N GLY A 12 5.33 -11.05 -1.85
CA GLY A 12 6.60 -10.33 -1.86
C GLY A 12 7.06 -9.99 -3.29
N GLY A 13 7.89 -8.95 -3.42
CA GLY A 13 8.54 -8.63 -4.71
C GLY A 13 7.64 -7.94 -5.75
N VAL A 14 6.61 -7.25 -5.30
CA VAL A 14 5.64 -6.50 -6.13
C VAL A 14 5.90 -4.99 -6.17
N GLY A 15 6.93 -4.51 -5.46
CA GLY A 15 7.34 -3.10 -5.42
C GLY A 15 6.57 -2.21 -4.45
N LYS A 16 5.92 -2.80 -3.43
CA LYS A 16 5.18 -2.09 -2.38
C LYS A 16 6.05 -1.08 -1.62
N SER A 17 7.17 -1.55 -1.06
CA SER A 17 8.14 -0.72 -0.33
C SER A 17 8.74 0.35 -1.25
N THR A 18 9.00 0.03 -2.52
CA THR A 18 9.42 1.01 -3.53
C THR A 18 8.37 2.11 -3.72
N LEU A 19 7.08 1.77 -3.82
CA LEU A 19 6.05 2.80 -3.91
C LEU A 19 5.97 3.62 -2.61
N ALA A 20 6.09 2.98 -1.44
CA ALA A 20 6.07 3.67 -0.15
C ALA A 20 7.13 4.77 -0.09
N LEU A 21 8.36 4.42 -0.43
CA LEU A 21 9.49 5.35 -0.48
C LEU A 21 9.24 6.47 -1.49
N ASN A 22 8.82 6.14 -2.72
CA ASN A 22 8.57 7.15 -3.76
C ASN A 22 7.45 8.13 -3.38
N LEU A 23 6.36 7.63 -2.76
CA LEU A 23 5.29 8.49 -2.27
C LEU A 23 5.82 9.41 -1.17
N ALA A 24 6.58 8.89 -0.21
CA ALA A 24 7.14 9.71 0.86
C ALA A 24 8.05 10.81 0.31
N LEU A 25 8.98 10.46 -0.59
CA LEU A 25 9.88 11.41 -1.24
C LEU A 25 9.13 12.49 -2.04
N CYS A 26 8.03 12.14 -2.70
CA CYS A 26 7.22 13.09 -3.48
C CYS A 26 6.56 14.16 -2.60
N PHE A 27 6.17 13.81 -1.37
CA PHE A 27 5.44 14.70 -0.46
C PHE A 27 6.31 15.33 0.63
N LYS A 28 7.56 14.88 0.83
CA LYS A 28 8.40 15.28 1.97
C LYS A 28 8.62 16.80 2.09
N ASP A 29 8.67 17.51 0.96
CA ASP A 29 8.95 18.96 0.95
C ASP A 29 7.68 19.80 1.17
N GLN A 30 6.51 19.16 1.23
CA GLN A 30 5.20 19.82 1.35
C GLN A 30 4.45 19.43 2.62
N LEU A 31 4.73 18.25 3.18
CA LEU A 31 4.01 17.62 4.28
C LEU A 31 4.99 17.03 5.28
N LYS A 32 4.60 16.96 6.56
CA LYS A 32 5.30 16.15 7.55
C LYS A 32 4.93 14.67 7.32
N VAL A 33 5.83 13.93 6.68
CA VAL A 33 5.59 12.54 6.23
C VAL A 33 6.28 11.52 7.14
N ALA A 34 5.55 10.48 7.54
CA ALA A 34 6.12 9.29 8.17
C ALA A 34 5.94 8.04 7.30
N LEU A 35 6.95 7.17 7.32
CA LEU A 35 6.87 5.80 6.83
C LEU A 35 6.85 4.84 8.02
N ILE A 36 5.93 3.90 8.05
CA ILE A 36 5.94 2.79 9.01
C ILE A 36 6.24 1.51 8.23
N ASP A 37 7.41 0.92 8.47
CA ASP A 37 7.74 -0.40 7.94
C ASP A 37 7.24 -1.46 8.91
N SER A 38 6.33 -2.31 8.45
CA SER A 38 5.85 -3.43 9.24
C SER A 38 6.23 -4.80 8.69
N ASP A 39 7.04 -4.82 7.65
CA ASP A 39 7.67 -6.04 7.17
C ASP A 39 8.84 -6.41 8.09
N LEU A 40 8.88 -7.67 8.55
CA LEU A 40 9.99 -8.19 9.37
C LEU A 40 11.32 -8.18 8.61
N GLN A 41 11.29 -8.09 7.27
CA GLN A 41 12.49 -7.92 6.46
C GLN A 41 13.09 -6.51 6.56
N GLY A 42 12.35 -5.51 7.10
CA GLY A 42 12.87 -4.17 7.37
C GLY A 42 13.34 -3.41 6.13
N SER A 43 12.80 -3.73 4.95
CA SER A 43 13.30 -3.21 3.67
C SER A 43 13.31 -1.68 3.57
N LEU A 44 12.37 -1.00 4.23
CA LEU A 44 12.38 0.47 4.36
C LEU A 44 13.15 0.91 5.59
N TYR A 45 13.02 0.17 6.70
CA TYR A 45 13.70 0.52 7.93
C TYR A 45 15.23 0.62 7.77
N HIS A 46 15.82 -0.26 6.95
CA HIS A 46 17.25 -0.23 6.64
C HIS A 46 17.70 0.97 5.79
N LEU A 47 16.77 1.67 5.11
CA LEU A 47 17.07 2.84 4.29
C LEU A 47 17.11 4.14 5.10
N LYS A 48 16.93 4.08 6.42
CA LYS A 48 16.92 5.25 7.30
C LYS A 48 18.24 6.03 7.27
N GLU A 49 19.36 5.34 7.05
CA GLU A 49 20.67 5.99 6.91
C GLU A 49 20.85 6.64 5.54
N ASP A 50 20.26 6.06 4.49
CA ASP A 50 20.33 6.59 3.13
C ASP A 50 19.40 7.81 2.92
N PHE A 51 18.30 7.88 3.68
CA PHE A 51 17.31 8.96 3.63
C PHE A 51 17.05 9.56 5.02
N PRO A 52 18.04 10.27 5.61
CA PRO A 52 17.93 10.84 6.96
C PRO A 52 16.83 11.89 7.09
N GLU A 53 16.33 12.44 5.98
CA GLU A 53 15.23 13.38 5.93
C GLU A 53 13.84 12.74 6.05
N LEU A 54 13.74 11.41 5.96
CA LEU A 54 12.47 10.69 6.09
C LEU A 54 12.32 10.10 7.48
N ASP A 55 11.18 10.35 8.11
CA ASP A 55 10.82 9.72 9.37
C ASP A 55 10.36 8.27 9.13
N ILE A 56 11.32 7.34 9.16
CA ILE A 56 11.06 5.90 9.10
C ILE A 56 10.91 5.35 10.53
N LEU A 57 9.69 4.91 10.82
CA LEU A 57 9.22 4.44 12.12
C LEU A 57 9.12 2.90 12.15
N ALA A 58 9.26 2.38 13.36
CA ALA A 58 9.19 0.95 13.64
C ALA A 58 7.74 0.44 13.71
N PRO A 59 7.48 -0.87 13.48
CA PRO A 59 6.14 -1.45 13.41
C PRO A 59 5.30 -1.30 14.68
N GLU A 60 5.93 -1.07 15.83
CA GLU A 60 5.25 -0.86 17.10
C GLU A 60 4.41 0.42 17.08
N LYS A 61 4.74 1.38 16.20
CA LYS A 61 4.02 2.65 16.06
C LYS A 61 2.65 2.54 15.40
N ILE A 62 2.26 1.38 14.87
CA ILE A 62 0.95 1.17 14.24
C ILE A 62 -0.21 1.49 15.20
N SER A 63 -0.14 1.02 16.45
CA SER A 63 -1.21 1.26 17.44
C SER A 63 -1.26 2.72 17.92
N GLU A 64 -0.17 3.47 17.72
CA GLU A 64 -0.05 4.88 18.07
C GLU A 64 -0.45 5.83 16.93
N ILE A 65 -0.72 5.31 15.72
CA ILE A 65 -1.06 6.11 14.52
C ILE A 65 -2.05 7.25 14.81
N PRO A 66 -3.17 7.04 15.55
CA PRO A 66 -4.13 8.10 15.83
C PRO A 66 -3.57 9.32 16.57
N SER A 67 -2.47 9.14 17.30
CA SER A 67 -1.82 10.19 18.11
C SER A 67 -0.55 10.75 17.49
N LEU A 68 -0.05 10.19 16.39
CA LEU A 68 1.18 10.68 15.77
C LEU A 68 0.93 12.03 15.08
N ASP A 69 1.85 12.98 15.31
CA ASP A 69 1.81 14.32 14.74
C ASP A 69 2.47 14.33 13.36
N TYR A 70 1.74 13.91 12.34
CA TYR A 70 2.14 13.95 10.92
C TYR A 70 0.98 14.43 10.05
N ASP A 71 1.30 14.95 8.87
CA ASP A 71 0.30 15.28 7.85
C ASP A 71 -0.05 14.06 7.00
N LEU A 72 0.94 13.19 6.74
CA LEU A 72 0.81 11.98 5.95
C LEU A 72 1.57 10.82 6.60
N ILE A 73 0.91 9.68 6.76
CA ILE A 73 1.52 8.43 7.23
C ILE A 73 1.31 7.37 6.15
N ILE A 74 2.41 6.80 5.68
CA ILE A 74 2.42 5.71 4.71
C ILE A 74 2.84 4.44 5.43
N VAL A 75 2.01 3.40 5.37
CA VAL A 75 2.26 2.13 6.07
C VAL A 75 2.55 1.03 5.07
N ASP A 76 3.74 0.44 5.19
CA ASP A 76 4.20 -0.68 4.38
C ASP A 76 3.95 -2.00 5.11
N THR A 77 3.04 -2.84 4.58
CA THR A 77 2.62 -4.08 5.28
C THR A 77 3.45 -5.29 4.88
N PRO A 78 3.63 -6.32 5.74
CA PRO A 78 4.22 -7.59 5.32
C PRO A 78 3.33 -8.32 4.28
N PRO A 79 3.86 -9.32 3.56
CA PRO A 79 3.13 -10.04 2.51
C PRO A 79 2.10 -11.07 3.03
N TYR A 80 1.60 -10.92 4.26
CA TYR A 80 0.71 -11.89 4.91
C TYR A 80 -0.57 -11.24 5.43
N LEU A 81 -1.69 -11.96 5.30
CA LEU A 81 -2.93 -11.57 5.97
C LEU A 81 -2.82 -11.87 7.46
N SER A 82 -2.96 -10.84 8.28
CA SER A 82 -3.00 -10.98 9.73
C SER A 82 -4.07 -10.05 10.31
N ASN A 83 -4.44 -10.27 11.58
CA ASN A 83 -5.38 -9.41 12.30
C ASN A 83 -4.92 -7.94 12.35
N ARG A 84 -3.61 -7.68 12.20
CA ARG A 84 -3.05 -6.32 12.12
C ARG A 84 -3.54 -5.53 10.90
N LEU A 85 -3.92 -6.18 9.80
CA LEU A 85 -4.48 -5.48 8.64
C LEU A 85 -5.85 -4.88 8.95
N ASN A 86 -6.66 -5.52 9.79
CA ASN A 86 -7.97 -4.97 10.18
C ASN A 86 -7.82 -3.71 11.02
N GLU A 87 -6.93 -3.76 12.01
CA GLU A 87 -6.56 -2.60 12.83
C GLU A 87 -6.03 -1.47 11.94
N LEU A 88 -5.09 -1.78 11.04
CA LEU A 88 -4.51 -0.78 10.15
C LEU A 88 -5.54 -0.18 9.17
N PHE A 89 -6.45 -0.98 8.62
CA PHE A 89 -7.53 -0.50 7.76
C PHE A 89 -8.54 0.36 8.52
N SER A 90 -8.70 0.16 9.83
CA SER A 90 -9.54 1.01 10.67
C SER A 90 -8.97 2.43 10.80
N TYR A 91 -7.64 2.58 10.73
CA TYR A 91 -6.96 3.88 10.74
C TYR A 91 -6.83 4.49 9.34
N SER A 92 -6.85 3.68 8.28
CA SER A 92 -6.51 4.12 6.92
C SER A 92 -7.61 5.00 6.29
N ASP A 93 -7.19 6.08 5.62
CA ASP A 93 -8.03 6.81 4.66
C ASP A 93 -8.02 6.10 3.30
N TYR A 94 -6.87 5.56 2.90
CA TYR A 94 -6.66 4.90 1.62
C TYR A 94 -5.90 3.57 1.78
N VAL A 95 -6.35 2.54 1.07
CA VAL A 95 -5.58 1.29 0.90
C VAL A 95 -5.22 1.10 -0.57
N LEU A 96 -3.92 1.00 -0.85
CA LEU A 96 -3.39 0.74 -2.18
C LEU A 96 -2.95 -0.72 -2.30
N VAL A 97 -3.73 -1.50 -3.03
CA VAL A 97 -3.44 -2.90 -3.29
C VAL A 97 -2.49 -3.00 -4.46
N HIS A 98 -1.25 -3.37 -4.20
CA HIS A 98 -0.29 -3.58 -5.29
C HIS A 98 -0.62 -4.88 -6.01
N THR A 99 -0.26 -5.01 -7.29
CA THR A 99 -0.22 -6.30 -8.00
C THR A 99 0.55 -6.21 -9.31
N LYS A 100 0.97 -7.35 -9.86
CA LYS A 100 1.51 -7.45 -11.22
C LYS A 100 0.39 -7.78 -12.20
N ALA A 101 0.63 -7.54 -13.49
CA ALA A 101 -0.33 -7.83 -14.55
C ALA A 101 -0.34 -9.32 -14.97
N GLY A 102 -0.51 -10.23 -14.01
CA GLY A 102 -0.57 -11.68 -14.24
C GLY A 102 -1.84 -12.29 -13.63
N PHE A 103 -2.41 -13.31 -14.26
CA PHE A 103 -3.67 -13.94 -13.81
C PHE A 103 -3.61 -14.40 -12.34
N PHE A 104 -2.53 -15.09 -11.96
CA PHE A 104 -2.33 -15.54 -10.58
C PHE A 104 -2.11 -14.38 -9.59
N ASP A 105 -1.51 -13.29 -10.04
CA ASP A 105 -1.32 -12.09 -9.22
C ASP A 105 -2.66 -11.40 -8.93
N VAL A 106 -3.58 -11.39 -9.91
CA VAL A 106 -4.96 -10.91 -9.70
C VAL A 106 -5.73 -11.81 -8.73
N MET A 107 -5.59 -13.14 -8.84
CA MET A 107 -6.24 -14.06 -7.90
C MET A 107 -5.75 -13.85 -6.47
N ALA A 108 -4.45 -13.59 -6.28
CA ALA A 108 -3.86 -13.37 -4.97
C ALA A 108 -4.40 -12.12 -4.25
N ILE A 109 -4.85 -11.09 -4.98
CA ILE A 109 -5.37 -9.88 -4.34
C ILE A 109 -6.87 -9.95 -4.01
N LYS A 110 -7.62 -10.93 -4.52
CA LYS A 110 -9.07 -11.05 -4.27
C LYS A 110 -9.40 -11.11 -2.78
N LEU A 111 -8.61 -11.85 -2.00
CA LEU A 111 -8.83 -11.99 -0.57
C LEU A 111 -8.51 -10.68 0.18
N THR A 112 -7.51 -9.91 -0.27
CA THR A 112 -7.25 -8.56 0.26
C THR A 112 -8.40 -7.61 -0.07
N LEU A 113 -8.95 -7.68 -1.29
CA LEU A 113 -10.10 -6.87 -1.68
C LEU A 113 -11.35 -7.23 -0.89
N ALA A 114 -11.56 -8.51 -0.57
CA ALA A 114 -12.65 -8.94 0.31
C ALA A 114 -12.50 -8.36 1.73
N LEU A 115 -11.28 -8.37 2.27
CA LEU A 115 -10.97 -7.76 3.57
C LEU A 115 -11.24 -6.25 3.56
N ILE A 116 -10.81 -5.55 2.52
CA ILE A 116 -11.08 -4.11 2.35
C ILE A 116 -12.58 -3.85 2.31
N LYS A 117 -13.36 -4.63 1.55
CA LYS A 117 -14.82 -4.49 1.49
C LYS A 117 -15.46 -4.68 2.87
N PHE A 118 -14.98 -5.65 3.65
CA PHE A 118 -15.43 -5.84 5.02
C PHE A 118 -15.08 -4.62 5.90
N SER A 119 -13.87 -4.08 5.80
CA SER A 119 -13.47 -2.88 6.52
C SER A 119 -14.23 -1.63 6.08
N GLN A 120 -14.57 -1.49 4.79
CA GLN A 120 -15.39 -0.40 4.27
C GLN A 120 -16.82 -0.42 4.80
N ALA A 121 -17.36 -1.61 5.08
CA ALA A 121 -18.66 -1.74 5.73
C ALA A 121 -18.66 -1.20 7.17
N GLN A 122 -17.51 -1.24 7.85
CA GLN A 122 -17.31 -0.69 9.20
C GLN A 122 -16.83 0.76 9.19
N ASN A 123 -16.07 1.16 8.17
CA ASN A 123 -15.51 2.49 7.98
C ASN A 123 -15.80 2.98 6.54
N GLN A 124 -16.92 3.68 6.36
CA GLN A 124 -17.35 4.18 5.04
C GLN A 124 -16.41 5.24 4.44
N ARG A 125 -15.44 5.78 5.21
CA ARG A 125 -14.45 6.74 4.70
C ARG A 125 -13.28 6.05 3.99
N LEU A 126 -13.06 4.77 4.28
CA LEU A 126 -11.96 4.00 3.71
C LEU A 126 -12.13 3.88 2.19
N LYS A 127 -11.20 4.45 1.44
CA LYS A 127 -11.10 4.30 -0.01
C LYS A 127 -10.04 3.27 -0.34
N ALA A 128 -10.17 2.63 -1.49
CA ALA A 128 -9.18 1.69 -1.97
C ALA A 128 -8.93 1.83 -3.46
N GLY A 129 -7.74 1.42 -3.88
CA GLY A 129 -7.32 1.40 -5.27
C GLY A 129 -6.35 0.26 -5.53
N ILE A 130 -6.29 -0.21 -6.77
CA ILE A 130 -5.35 -1.25 -7.20
C ILE A 130 -4.23 -0.57 -7.97
N VAL A 131 -2.97 -0.81 -7.59
CA VAL A 131 -1.79 -0.30 -8.26
C VAL A 131 -1.14 -1.44 -9.02
N LEU A 132 -1.21 -1.38 -10.35
CA LEU A 132 -0.49 -2.31 -11.23
C LEU A 132 0.96 -1.87 -11.37
N ASN A 133 1.88 -2.78 -11.06
CA ASN A 133 3.32 -2.58 -11.20
C ASN A 133 3.95 -3.60 -12.17
N MET A 134 5.16 -3.30 -12.65
CA MET A 134 5.95 -4.13 -13.58
C MET A 134 5.18 -4.45 -14.88
N ILE A 135 4.41 -3.48 -15.39
CA ILE A 135 3.72 -3.61 -16.66
C ILE A 135 4.75 -3.44 -17.78
N LYS A 136 4.98 -4.49 -18.58
CA LYS A 136 5.71 -4.34 -19.84
C LYS A 136 4.79 -3.67 -20.87
N PRO A 137 5.15 -2.51 -21.43
CA PRO A 137 4.37 -1.92 -22.51
C PRO A 137 4.32 -2.94 -23.66
N ARG A 138 3.12 -3.31 -24.13
CA ARG A 138 2.84 -4.14 -25.34
C ARG A 138 2.69 -5.67 -25.18
N SER A 139 2.16 -6.20 -24.07
CA SER A 139 1.61 -7.57 -24.06
C SER A 139 0.08 -7.56 -24.06
N GLY A 140 -0.57 -8.36 -24.94
CA GLY A 140 -2.04 -8.48 -24.99
C GLY A 140 -2.67 -8.91 -23.66
N ILE A 141 -1.90 -9.64 -22.83
CA ILE A 141 -2.26 -10.08 -21.48
C ILE A 141 -2.62 -8.91 -20.54
N THR A 142 -2.07 -7.72 -20.78
CA THR A 142 -2.32 -6.55 -19.92
C THR A 142 -3.76 -6.04 -20.04
N ALA A 143 -4.40 -6.16 -21.20
CA ALA A 143 -5.75 -5.64 -21.41
C ALA A 143 -6.80 -6.47 -20.65
N GLU A 144 -6.79 -7.79 -20.85
CA GLU A 144 -7.71 -8.72 -20.17
C GLU A 144 -7.57 -8.67 -18.63
N VAL A 145 -6.33 -8.53 -18.13
CA VAL A 145 -6.07 -8.37 -16.70
C VAL A 145 -6.62 -7.05 -16.17
N VAL A 146 -6.45 -5.95 -16.90
CA VAL A 146 -7.02 -4.65 -16.52
C VAL A 146 -8.55 -4.70 -16.52
N ASP A 147 -9.16 -5.34 -17.51
CA ASP A 147 -10.61 -5.52 -17.57
C ASP A 147 -11.12 -6.33 -16.38
N LEU A 148 -10.46 -7.45 -16.07
CA LEU A 148 -10.77 -8.25 -14.89
C LEU A 148 -10.66 -7.42 -13.60
N LEU A 149 -9.61 -6.61 -13.44
CA LEU A 149 -9.44 -5.75 -12.25
C LEU A 149 -10.54 -4.70 -12.14
N ASN A 150 -10.96 -4.12 -13.26
CA ASN A 150 -12.07 -3.17 -13.28
C ASN A 150 -13.39 -3.81 -12.83
N THR A 151 -13.59 -5.12 -13.04
CA THR A 151 -14.77 -5.83 -12.51
C THR A 151 -14.76 -6.01 -10.98
N LEU A 152 -13.60 -5.85 -10.32
CA LEU A 152 -13.48 -6.07 -8.88
C LEU A 152 -14.02 -4.91 -8.02
N GLY A 153 -14.40 -3.81 -8.67
CA GLY A 153 -15.13 -2.70 -8.05
C GLY A 153 -14.26 -1.65 -7.36
N ASN A 154 -12.95 -1.63 -7.60
CA ASN A 154 -12.04 -0.60 -7.11
C ASN A 154 -11.32 0.06 -8.30
N PRO A 155 -11.00 1.37 -8.23
CA PRO A 155 -10.24 2.05 -9.28
C PRO A 155 -8.86 1.42 -9.45
N THR A 156 -8.47 1.19 -10.71
CA THR A 156 -7.16 0.63 -11.07
C THR A 156 -6.23 1.73 -11.58
N PHE A 157 -5.11 1.94 -10.91
CA PHE A 157 -4.03 2.84 -11.28
C PHE A 157 -2.91 2.03 -11.94
N LYS A 158 -2.36 2.56 -13.03
CA LYS A 158 -1.22 1.96 -13.73
C LYS A 158 0.04 2.72 -13.34
N TYR A 159 1.07 1.99 -12.92
CA TYR A 159 2.39 2.55 -12.67
C TYR A 159 3.45 1.69 -13.37
N SER A 160 4.42 2.35 -13.99
CA SER A 160 5.57 1.70 -14.61
C SER A 160 6.81 2.32 -13.98
N CYS A 161 7.54 1.54 -13.17
CA CYS A 161 8.96 1.82 -12.99
C CYS A 161 9.63 1.56 -14.34
N LEU A 162 10.20 2.62 -14.93
CA LEU A 162 11.12 2.53 -16.06
C LEU A 162 12.40 1.81 -15.63
#